data_AF-A0A1F6WB55-F1
#
_entry.id   AF-A0A1F6WB55-F1
#
_cell.length_a   1.000
_cell.length_b   1.000
_cell.length_c   1.000
_cell.angle_alpha   90.00
_cell.angle_beta   90.00
_cell.angle_gamma   90.00
#
_symmetry.space_group_name_H-M   'P 1'
#
loop_
_entity.id
_entity.type
_entity.pdbx_description
1 polymer ?
#
loop_
_entity_poly.entity_id
_entity_poly.type
_entity_poly.pdbx_seq_one_letter_code
_entity_poly.pdbx_strand_id
1 'polypeptide(L)'
;MKEGFDTKKYLEKQTEKFQEALNERKGNPAFLEFGGKPFSDHHAERVLPGYDIECKAEILRETVKLADVVMVVNSLDILMKPDGRKPQGRIGGDSGLIYDKETIRIINDAHDRQIPIDKVVLAVTPDEMSSDNKRRIDIFRKDLERINVKLLTHYGIKNYPSPKIFENGKNPFENNDAVRIGDGNLVVVSPGGGSGKFGVLLSEMYRSLIAGQTPNYVKFETFPIYQLQADHALNLAFEAATADLGNKVTDIRKDELIDAQNFRSSYDKDIENFALLTKMFDVFGKTKELSHVKDPVDMGINRIIDGITDMESVTEACRQEIIARILRYQKEVGSGMEELKTVEIAQEVLGKFDRIYQIKI
;
A
#
# COMPACT_ATOMS: atom_id res chain seq x y z
N MET A 1 -17.16 -9.62 -22.40
CA MET A 1 -16.61 -10.54 -21.38
C MET A 1 -17.75 -10.89 -20.44
N LYS A 2 -17.88 -12.13 -19.99
CA LYS A 2 -18.84 -12.49 -18.94
C LYS A 2 -18.40 -11.78 -17.66
N GLU A 3 -19.34 -11.18 -16.92
CA GLU A 3 -19.02 -10.55 -15.63
C GLU A 3 -18.52 -11.64 -14.67
N GLY A 4 -17.34 -11.44 -14.10
CA GLY A 4 -16.72 -12.30 -13.10
C GLY A 4 -16.64 -11.69 -11.72
N PHE A 5 -17.12 -10.46 -11.57
CA PHE A 5 -17.07 -9.69 -10.33
C PHE A 5 -18.33 -8.86 -10.09
N ASP A 6 -18.87 -8.94 -8.87
CA ASP A 6 -19.95 -8.12 -8.33
C ASP A 6 -19.36 -7.03 -7.42
N THR A 7 -19.18 -5.86 -8.02
CA THR A 7 -18.72 -4.63 -7.35
C THR A 7 -19.58 -4.25 -6.16
N LYS A 8 -20.90 -4.37 -6.28
CA LYS A 8 -21.81 -3.90 -5.22
C LYS A 8 -21.66 -4.77 -3.98
N LYS A 9 -21.65 -6.09 -4.17
CA LYS A 9 -21.45 -7.05 -3.08
C LYS A 9 -20.08 -6.87 -2.42
N TYR A 10 -19.03 -6.64 -3.21
CA TYR A 10 -17.70 -6.34 -2.67
C TYR A 10 -17.70 -5.05 -1.84
N LEU A 11 -18.26 -3.96 -2.38
CA LEU A 11 -18.30 -2.66 -1.70
C LEU A 11 -19.01 -2.75 -0.35
N GLU A 12 -20.16 -3.43 -0.30
CA GLU A 12 -20.90 -3.68 0.94
C GLU A 12 -20.03 -4.42 1.97
N LYS A 13 -19.42 -5.55 1.57
CA LYS A 13 -18.60 -6.39 2.46
C LYS A 13 -17.31 -5.70 2.91
N GLN A 14 -16.66 -4.97 2.02
CA GLN A 14 -15.43 -4.27 2.33
C GLN A 14 -15.69 -3.08 3.26
N THR A 15 -16.75 -2.32 3.02
CA THR A 15 -17.12 -1.18 3.88
C THR A 15 -17.46 -1.64 5.29
N GLU A 16 -18.24 -2.73 5.43
CA GLU A 16 -18.51 -3.39 6.71
C GLU A 16 -17.20 -3.73 7.46
N LYS A 17 -16.23 -4.33 6.75
CA LYS A 17 -14.94 -4.69 7.34
C LYS A 17 -14.10 -3.49 7.77
N PHE A 18 -14.13 -2.39 7.02
CA PHE A 18 -13.47 -1.13 7.42
C PHE A 18 -14.09 -0.57 8.70
N GLN A 19 -15.43 -0.57 8.80
CA GLN A 19 -16.13 -0.10 9.99
C GLN A 19 -15.79 -0.95 11.22
N GLU A 20 -15.73 -2.28 11.08
CA GLU A 20 -15.29 -3.19 12.15
C GLU A 20 -13.86 -2.85 12.60
N ALA A 21 -12.91 -2.75 11.67
CA ALA A 21 -11.49 -2.60 11.98
C ALA A 21 -11.18 -1.24 12.65
N LEU A 22 -11.84 -0.17 12.21
CA LEU A 22 -11.67 1.17 12.78
C LEU A 22 -12.37 1.36 14.13
N ASN A 23 -13.29 0.47 14.49
CA ASN A 23 -14.02 0.51 15.77
C ASN A 23 -13.67 -0.66 16.70
N GLU A 24 -12.71 -1.51 16.34
CA GLU A 24 -12.38 -2.75 17.04
C GLU A 24 -12.04 -2.51 18.52
N ARG A 25 -11.34 -1.41 18.81
CA ARG A 25 -10.88 -1.06 20.17
C ARG A 25 -11.47 0.25 20.64
N LYS A 26 -12.64 0.18 21.29
CA LYS A 26 -13.26 1.37 21.89
C LYS A 26 -12.26 2.14 22.76
N GLY A 27 -12.15 3.45 22.50
CA GLY A 27 -11.25 4.35 23.24
C GLY A 27 -9.78 4.25 22.86
N ASN A 28 -9.42 3.48 21.82
CA ASN A 28 -8.06 3.44 21.28
C ASN A 28 -8.08 3.71 19.78
N PRO A 29 -7.03 4.34 19.24
CA PRO A 29 -6.98 4.64 17.82
C PRO A 29 -6.65 3.43 16.95
N ALA A 30 -7.27 3.40 15.78
CA ALA A 30 -6.89 2.54 14.67
C ALA A 30 -6.05 3.31 13.63
N PHE A 31 -5.02 2.64 13.14
CA PHE A 31 -4.04 3.15 12.19
C PHE A 31 -4.07 2.28 10.94
N LEU A 32 -4.60 2.82 9.86
CA LEU A 32 -4.90 2.09 8.64
C LEU A 32 -3.94 2.47 7.51
N GLU A 33 -3.16 1.50 7.02
CA GLU A 33 -2.39 1.63 5.78
C GLU A 33 -3.31 1.33 4.59
N PHE A 34 -3.64 2.36 3.80
CA PHE A 34 -4.38 2.20 2.56
C PHE A 34 -3.40 1.98 1.40
N GLY A 35 -3.26 0.71 1.01
CA GLY A 35 -2.32 0.24 0.01
C GLY A 35 -2.80 0.38 -1.43
N GLY A 36 -1.85 0.47 -2.35
CA GLY A 36 -2.10 0.80 -3.75
C GLY A 36 -2.48 2.28 -3.95
N LYS A 37 -2.98 2.59 -5.15
CA LYS A 37 -3.53 3.91 -5.47
C LYS A 37 -4.95 4.03 -4.88
N PRO A 38 -5.32 5.18 -4.31
CA PRO A 38 -6.65 5.37 -3.72
C PRO A 38 -7.75 5.52 -4.78
N PHE A 39 -7.40 5.96 -5.99
CA PHE A 39 -8.34 6.24 -7.08
C PHE A 39 -7.88 5.55 -8.37
N SER A 40 -8.86 5.24 -9.22
CA SER A 40 -8.65 4.66 -10.56
C SER A 40 -7.81 3.38 -10.57
N ASP A 41 -8.27 2.34 -9.87
CA ASP A 41 -7.59 1.02 -9.84
C ASP A 41 -7.80 0.22 -11.14
N HIS A 42 -7.13 0.65 -12.20
CA HIS A 42 -7.21 0.01 -13.51
C HIS A 42 -6.64 -1.42 -13.54
N HIS A 43 -5.76 -1.79 -12.59
CA HIS A 43 -5.29 -3.17 -12.54
C HIS A 43 -6.42 -4.09 -12.09
N ALA A 44 -7.10 -3.74 -10.99
CA ALA A 44 -8.26 -4.48 -10.51
C ALA A 44 -9.36 -4.58 -11.58
N GLU A 45 -9.67 -3.48 -12.27
CA GLU A 45 -10.64 -3.44 -13.40
C GLU A 45 -10.31 -4.48 -14.48
N ARG A 46 -9.03 -4.63 -14.85
CA ARG A 46 -8.62 -5.55 -15.91
C ARG A 46 -8.58 -7.01 -15.48
N VAL A 47 -8.27 -7.29 -14.20
CA VAL A 47 -8.18 -8.68 -13.71
C VAL A 47 -9.48 -9.20 -13.09
N LEU A 48 -10.44 -8.33 -12.78
CA LEU A 48 -11.74 -8.65 -12.20
C LEU A 48 -12.87 -8.09 -13.09
N PRO A 49 -13.30 -8.80 -14.16
CA PRO A 49 -14.32 -8.29 -15.08
C PRO A 49 -15.63 -7.96 -14.36
N GLY A 50 -15.98 -6.67 -14.29
CA GLY A 50 -17.13 -6.16 -13.51
C GLY A 50 -16.74 -5.34 -12.28
N TYR A 51 -15.44 -5.24 -11.97
CA TYR A 51 -14.92 -4.33 -10.94
C TYR A 51 -15.04 -2.87 -11.38
N ASP A 52 -15.72 -2.05 -10.59
CA ASP A 52 -15.79 -0.60 -10.76
C ASP A 52 -14.47 0.03 -10.29
N ILE A 53 -13.82 0.72 -11.21
CA ILE A 53 -12.55 1.41 -11.00
C ILE A 53 -12.58 2.42 -9.84
N GLU A 54 -13.75 2.95 -9.48
CA GLU A 54 -13.94 3.91 -8.39
C GLU A 54 -14.23 3.24 -7.03
N CYS A 55 -14.26 1.90 -6.94
CA CYS A 55 -14.54 1.17 -5.70
C CYS A 55 -13.75 1.65 -4.49
N LYS A 56 -12.43 1.83 -4.64
CA LYS A 56 -11.55 2.30 -3.57
C LYS A 56 -11.86 3.71 -3.13
N ALA A 57 -12.25 4.56 -4.07
CA ALA A 57 -12.64 5.93 -3.80
C ALA A 57 -13.87 5.96 -2.90
N GLU A 58 -14.86 5.12 -3.21
CA GLU A 58 -16.09 5.01 -2.44
C GLU A 58 -15.86 4.43 -1.04
N ILE A 59 -15.01 3.39 -0.90
CA ILE A 59 -14.58 2.87 0.40
C ILE A 59 -13.89 3.96 1.24
N LEU A 60 -12.99 4.73 0.63
CA LEU A 60 -12.28 5.81 1.30
C LEU A 60 -13.24 6.94 1.71
N ARG A 61 -14.21 7.27 0.87
CA ARG A 61 -15.27 8.26 1.15
C ARG A 61 -16.16 7.86 2.32
N GLU A 62 -16.44 6.58 2.51
CA GLU A 62 -17.16 6.13 3.71
C GLU A 62 -16.27 6.13 4.96
N THR A 63 -14.96 5.93 4.77
CA THR A 63 -13.96 5.88 5.84
C THR A 63 -13.68 7.24 6.49
N VAL A 64 -13.78 8.36 5.76
CA VAL A 64 -13.53 9.72 6.31
C VAL A 64 -14.47 10.10 7.45
N LYS A 65 -15.61 9.39 7.59
CA LYS A 65 -16.55 9.57 8.73
C LYS A 65 -15.98 9.03 10.05
N LEU A 66 -14.96 8.18 9.98
CA LEU A 66 -14.42 7.42 11.11
C LEU A 66 -12.95 7.75 11.42
N ALA A 67 -12.23 8.39 10.50
CA ALA A 67 -10.79 8.61 10.60
C ALA A 67 -10.34 9.86 9.84
N ASP A 68 -9.27 10.50 10.33
CA ASP A 68 -8.52 11.47 9.55
C ASP A 68 -7.84 10.75 8.37
N VAL A 69 -7.92 11.33 7.17
CA VAL A 69 -7.22 10.79 5.99
C VAL A 69 -6.06 11.71 5.63
N VAL A 70 -4.85 11.15 5.58
CA VAL A 70 -3.62 11.90 5.26
C VAL A 70 -2.88 11.28 4.09
N MET A 71 -2.24 12.13 3.31
CA MET A 71 -1.42 11.71 2.18
C MET A 71 0.05 11.60 2.60
N VAL A 72 0.74 10.56 2.15
CA VAL A 72 2.18 10.39 2.40
C VAL A 72 2.92 10.33 1.08
N VAL A 73 4.00 11.11 0.98
CA VAL A 73 4.90 11.13 -0.18
C VAL A 73 6.34 10.97 0.28
N ASN A 74 7.14 10.22 -0.48
CA ASN A 74 8.55 10.07 -0.18
C ASN A 74 9.29 11.36 -0.52
N SER A 75 10.14 11.85 0.37
CA SER A 75 10.96 13.03 0.11
C SER A 75 11.82 12.87 -1.15
N LEU A 76 12.36 11.67 -1.38
CA LEU A 76 13.22 11.36 -2.52
C LEU A 76 12.46 11.35 -3.86
N ASP A 77 11.13 11.22 -3.84
CA ASP A 77 10.31 11.32 -5.05
C ASP A 77 10.02 12.79 -5.43
N ILE A 78 10.11 13.72 -4.46
CA ILE A 78 9.95 15.17 -4.67
C ILE A 78 11.28 15.82 -5.09
N LEU A 79 12.40 15.31 -4.57
CA LEU A 79 13.73 15.79 -4.91
C LEU A 79 14.14 15.26 -6.30
N MET A 80 14.47 16.14 -7.26
CA MET A 80 14.92 15.71 -8.60
C MET A 80 16.44 15.79 -8.77
N LYS A 81 17.08 14.63 -9.02
CA LYS A 81 18.16 14.30 -9.99
C LYS A 81 18.46 12.76 -9.90
N PRO A 82 19.38 12.12 -10.68
CA PRO A 82 19.36 10.66 -10.91
C PRO A 82 19.66 9.79 -9.67
N ASP A 83 19.77 10.41 -8.50
CA ASP A 83 19.91 9.85 -7.16
C ASP A 83 18.56 9.68 -6.41
N GLY A 84 17.44 10.05 -7.02
CA GLY A 84 16.13 9.46 -6.67
C GLY A 84 16.13 7.95 -6.95
N ARG A 85 15.18 7.19 -6.37
CA ARG A 85 15.14 5.71 -6.51
C ARG A 85 15.17 5.17 -7.95
N LYS A 86 14.88 6.00 -8.97
CA LYS A 86 14.94 5.65 -10.40
C LYS A 86 15.46 6.85 -11.23
N PRO A 87 16.18 6.63 -12.36
CA PRO A 87 16.99 7.63 -13.09
C PRO A 87 16.22 8.75 -13.80
N GLN A 88 14.89 8.65 -13.93
CA GLN A 88 14.01 9.73 -14.38
C GLN A 88 12.94 9.86 -13.31
N GLY A 89 12.99 10.96 -12.52
CA GLY A 89 12.11 11.22 -11.37
C GLY A 89 10.71 10.69 -11.64
N ARG A 90 10.29 9.71 -10.83
CA ARG A 90 9.26 8.73 -11.20
C ARG A 90 8.06 9.45 -11.79
N ILE A 91 7.84 9.22 -13.07
CA ILE A 91 6.60 9.59 -13.73
C ILE A 91 5.55 8.62 -13.19
N GLY A 92 4.43 9.12 -12.66
CA GLY A 92 3.29 8.29 -12.29
C GLY A 92 2.91 7.44 -13.49
N GLY A 93 3.08 6.13 -13.39
CA GLY A 93 3.08 5.22 -14.55
C GLY A 93 1.78 5.20 -15.37
N ASP A 94 0.71 5.81 -14.85
CA ASP A 94 -0.57 6.00 -15.55
C ASP A 94 -0.81 7.47 -15.95
N SER A 95 -0.29 8.45 -15.22
CA SER A 95 -0.61 9.89 -15.43
C SER A 95 0.44 10.68 -16.19
N GLY A 96 1.69 10.19 -16.29
CA GLY A 96 2.73 10.97 -16.95
C GLY A 96 3.31 12.12 -16.11
N LEU A 97 2.91 12.27 -14.84
CA LEU A 97 3.32 13.38 -13.97
C LEU A 97 4.42 13.00 -12.98
N ILE A 98 5.29 13.94 -12.63
CA ILE A 98 6.19 13.84 -11.48
C ILE A 98 5.39 13.83 -10.16
N TYR A 99 5.97 13.25 -9.10
CA TYR A 99 5.24 12.92 -7.86
C TYR A 99 4.65 14.12 -7.12
N ASP A 100 5.28 15.28 -7.17
CA ASP A 100 4.75 16.52 -6.58
C ASP A 100 3.41 16.90 -7.23
N LYS A 101 3.35 16.95 -8.56
CA LYS A 101 2.14 17.23 -9.34
C LYS A 101 1.10 16.12 -9.22
N GLU A 102 1.54 14.86 -9.23
CA GLU A 102 0.64 13.72 -9.04
C GLU A 102 0.01 13.75 -7.64
N THR A 103 0.76 14.12 -6.61
CA THR A 103 0.23 14.27 -5.25
C THR A 103 -0.86 15.34 -5.21
N ILE A 104 -0.59 16.52 -5.79
CA ILE A 104 -1.58 17.61 -5.87
C ILE A 104 -2.82 17.18 -6.66
N ARG A 105 -2.65 16.50 -7.80
CA ARG A 105 -3.75 15.96 -8.61
C ARG A 105 -4.64 15.03 -7.79
N ILE A 106 -4.04 14.05 -7.11
CA ILE A 106 -4.77 13.08 -6.29
C ILE A 106 -5.50 13.78 -5.14
N ILE A 107 -4.92 14.81 -4.53
CA ILE A 107 -5.59 15.58 -3.47
C ILE A 107 -6.82 16.32 -4.02
N ASN A 108 -6.69 16.97 -5.18
CA ASN A 108 -7.83 17.63 -5.81
C ASN A 108 -8.92 16.60 -6.19
N ASP A 109 -8.54 15.46 -6.77
CA ASP A 109 -9.46 14.35 -7.07
C ASP A 109 -10.18 13.83 -5.81
N ALA A 110 -9.48 13.84 -4.66
CA ALA A 110 -10.05 13.49 -3.35
C ALA A 110 -11.04 14.55 -2.87
N HIS A 111 -10.70 15.84 -2.97
CA HIS A 111 -11.57 16.95 -2.56
C HIS A 111 -12.86 16.98 -3.39
N ASP A 112 -12.77 16.74 -4.71
CA ASP A 112 -13.94 16.62 -5.60
C ASP A 112 -14.88 15.48 -5.19
N ARG A 113 -14.32 14.42 -4.57
CA ARG A 113 -15.04 13.27 -4.01
C ARG A 113 -15.40 13.43 -2.53
N GLN A 114 -15.26 14.62 -1.97
CA GLN A 114 -15.56 14.94 -0.57
C GLN A 114 -14.70 14.16 0.44
N ILE A 115 -13.45 13.85 0.08
CA ILE A 115 -12.45 13.21 0.94
C ILE A 115 -11.49 14.32 1.41
N PRO A 116 -11.59 14.80 2.67
CA PRO A 116 -10.86 15.98 3.14
C PRO A 116 -9.42 15.62 3.52
N ILE A 117 -8.53 15.60 2.53
CA ILE A 117 -7.08 15.49 2.78
C ILE A 117 -6.53 16.89 3.01
N ASP A 118 -6.18 17.20 4.26
CA ASP A 118 -5.66 18.51 4.67
C ASP A 118 -4.16 18.49 5.04
N LYS A 119 -3.54 17.30 5.07
CA LYS A 119 -2.14 17.10 5.40
C LYS A 119 -1.45 16.17 4.41
N VAL A 120 -0.23 16.55 4.05
CA VAL A 120 0.75 15.69 3.38
C VAL A 120 1.92 15.48 4.33
N VAL A 121 2.36 14.24 4.52
CA VAL A 121 3.59 13.92 5.24
C VAL A 121 4.69 13.63 4.22
N LEU A 122 5.77 14.41 4.29
CA LEU A 122 7.01 14.19 3.57
C LEU A 122 7.85 13.16 4.34
N ALA A 123 7.80 11.91 3.93
CA ALA A 123 8.45 10.80 4.62
C ALA A 123 9.89 10.61 4.17
N VAL A 124 10.72 10.06 5.08
CA VAL A 124 12.14 9.74 4.82
C VAL A 124 12.93 11.00 4.43
N THR A 125 12.65 12.13 5.07
CA THR A 125 13.37 13.38 4.83
C THR A 125 14.81 13.24 5.36
N PRO A 126 15.85 13.56 4.56
CA PRO A 126 17.23 13.57 5.03
C PRO A 126 17.45 14.62 6.13
N ASP A 127 18.25 14.29 7.13
CA ASP A 127 18.63 15.23 8.19
C ASP A 127 19.38 16.45 7.62
N GLU A 128 20.20 16.22 6.60
CA GLU A 128 20.93 17.25 5.88
C GLU A 128 20.48 17.34 4.43
N MET A 129 20.19 18.56 3.97
CA MET A 129 19.75 18.83 2.60
C MET A 129 20.51 20.02 2.02
N SER A 130 20.88 19.91 0.74
CA SER A 130 21.43 21.01 -0.04
C SER A 130 20.43 22.18 -0.13
N SER A 131 20.94 23.37 -0.43
CA SER A 131 20.10 24.55 -0.63
C SER A 131 19.10 24.39 -1.78
N ASP A 132 19.45 23.63 -2.83
CA ASP A 132 18.53 23.32 -3.94
C ASP A 132 17.40 22.39 -3.47
N ASN A 133 17.72 21.35 -2.69
CA ASN A 133 16.72 20.41 -2.15
C ASN A 133 15.74 21.12 -1.20
N LYS A 134 16.25 22.00 -0.32
CA LYS A 134 15.40 22.83 0.54
C LYS A 134 14.46 23.71 -0.28
N ARG A 135 14.99 24.39 -1.31
CA ARG A 135 14.18 25.22 -2.22
C ARG A 135 13.08 24.42 -2.93
N ARG A 136 13.35 23.18 -3.34
CA ARG A 136 12.35 22.30 -3.97
C ARG A 136 11.22 21.93 -3.02
N ILE A 137 11.56 21.53 -1.79
CA ILE A 137 10.55 21.24 -0.77
C ILE A 137 9.73 22.49 -0.44
N ASP A 138 10.36 23.67 -0.41
CA ASP A 138 9.64 24.93 -0.17
C ASP A 138 8.67 25.29 -1.30
N ILE A 139 9.00 24.99 -2.55
CA ILE A 139 8.07 25.13 -3.69
C ILE A 139 6.88 24.18 -3.50
N PHE A 140 7.15 22.90 -3.24
CA PHE A 140 6.10 21.91 -3.02
C PHE A 140 5.19 22.29 -1.84
N ARG A 141 5.76 22.78 -0.73
CA ARG A 141 5.00 23.29 0.41
C ARG A 141 4.06 24.43 0.00
N LYS A 142 4.55 25.41 -0.76
CA LYS A 142 3.72 26.53 -1.24
C LYS A 142 2.62 26.08 -2.19
N ASP A 143 2.87 25.08 -3.02
CA ASP A 143 1.85 24.53 -3.91
C ASP A 143 0.75 23.79 -3.13
N LEU A 144 1.10 23.08 -2.05
CA LEU A 144 0.11 22.50 -1.13
C LEU A 144 -0.67 23.55 -0.33
N GLU A 145 0.00 24.60 0.14
CA GLU A 145 -0.66 25.71 0.87
C GLU A 145 -1.75 26.39 0.02
N ARG A 146 -1.55 26.49 -1.30
CA ARG A 146 -2.55 27.06 -2.24
C ARG A 146 -3.85 26.27 -2.31
N ILE A 147 -3.82 24.98 -1.98
CA ILE A 147 -4.99 24.10 -1.90
C ILE A 147 -5.39 23.78 -0.46
N ASN A 148 -4.95 24.62 0.50
CA ASN A 148 -5.22 24.49 1.94
C ASN A 148 -4.70 23.18 2.56
N VAL A 149 -3.56 22.67 2.06
CA VAL A 149 -2.92 21.46 2.58
C VAL A 149 -1.60 21.78 3.28
N LYS A 150 -1.43 21.26 4.49
CA LYS A 150 -0.20 21.44 5.28
C LYS A 150 0.82 20.35 4.97
N LEU A 151 2.08 20.74 4.77
CA LEU A 151 3.20 19.80 4.67
C LEU A 151 3.83 19.54 6.04
N LEU A 152 3.82 18.28 6.47
CA LEU A 152 4.49 17.76 7.66
C LEU A 152 5.77 17.01 7.26
N THR A 153 6.72 16.90 8.19
CA THR A 153 8.04 16.32 7.94
C THR A 153 8.27 15.11 8.84
N HIS A 154 8.57 13.96 8.22
CA HIS A 154 9.08 12.76 8.89
C HIS A 154 10.47 12.46 8.36
N TYR A 155 11.45 12.34 9.27
CA TYR A 155 12.85 12.09 8.95
C TYR A 155 13.12 10.60 8.73
N GLY A 156 14.24 10.31 8.07
CA GLY A 156 14.75 8.94 7.95
C GLY A 156 15.09 8.35 9.31
N ILE A 157 14.74 7.08 9.53
CA ILE A 157 15.01 6.37 10.78
C ILE A 157 16.24 5.50 10.61
N LYS A 158 17.27 5.74 11.43
CA LYS A 158 18.51 4.95 11.42
C LYS A 158 18.23 3.48 11.72
N ASN A 159 18.79 2.57 10.93
CA ASN A 159 18.61 1.11 10.99
C ASN A 159 17.22 0.60 10.57
N TYR A 160 16.31 1.45 10.08
CA TYR A 160 15.06 0.99 9.48
C TYR A 160 15.33 0.21 8.18
N PRO A 161 14.61 -0.89 7.87
CA PRO A 161 13.44 -1.47 8.57
C PRO A 161 13.78 -2.51 9.65
N SER A 162 15.00 -2.55 10.17
CA SER A 162 15.37 -3.53 11.20
C SER A 162 14.65 -3.26 12.53
N PRO A 163 14.14 -4.29 13.24
CA PRO A 163 13.63 -4.15 14.61
C PRO A 163 14.65 -3.55 15.61
N LYS A 164 15.93 -3.52 15.23
CA LYS A 164 17.01 -2.83 15.97
C LYS A 164 16.77 -1.34 16.20
N ILE A 165 15.82 -0.72 15.49
CA ILE A 165 15.40 0.67 15.75
C ILE A 165 14.92 0.90 17.19
N PHE A 166 14.49 -0.13 17.90
CA PHE A 166 13.96 -0.02 19.27
C PHE A 166 14.94 -0.43 20.38
N GLU A 167 16.13 -0.94 20.07
CA GLU A 167 17.01 -1.60 21.06
C GLU A 167 17.67 -0.63 22.06
N ASN A 168 17.80 0.64 21.71
CA ASN A 168 18.59 1.60 22.50
C ASN A 168 17.76 2.44 23.48
N GLY A 169 16.47 2.14 23.65
CA GLY A 169 15.56 2.88 24.55
C GLY A 169 15.27 4.33 24.16
N LYS A 170 15.82 4.82 23.04
CA LYS A 170 15.52 6.14 22.47
C LYS A 170 14.26 6.06 21.61
N ASN A 171 13.48 7.14 21.60
CA ASN A 171 12.36 7.27 20.65
C ASN A 171 12.92 7.50 19.24
N PRO A 172 12.80 6.54 18.30
CA PRO A 172 13.37 6.69 16.97
C PRO A 172 12.59 7.69 16.09
N PHE A 173 11.46 8.20 16.57
CA PHE A 173 10.55 9.12 15.87
C PHE A 173 10.51 10.52 16.51
N GLU A 174 11.43 10.85 17.42
CA GLU A 174 11.37 12.07 18.23
C GLU A 174 11.32 13.37 17.40
N ASN A 175 11.96 13.38 16.23
CA ASN A 175 12.03 14.53 15.33
C ASN A 175 10.90 14.57 14.30
N ASN A 176 10.06 13.54 14.23
CA ASN A 176 8.96 13.51 13.26
C ASN A 176 7.83 14.43 13.75
N ASP A 177 7.11 15.06 12.82
CA ASP A 177 5.90 15.79 13.14
C ASP A 177 4.77 14.85 13.60
N ALA A 178 3.93 15.32 14.53
CA ALA A 178 2.66 14.67 14.85
C ALA A 178 1.66 14.86 13.70
N VAL A 179 1.00 13.78 13.30
CA VAL A 179 0.15 13.75 12.10
C VAL A 179 -1.34 13.79 12.46
N ARG A 180 -1.73 12.98 13.44
CA ARG A 180 -3.12 12.78 13.89
C ARG A 180 -3.62 13.93 14.76
N ILE A 181 -4.93 14.17 14.72
CA ILE A 181 -5.60 15.10 15.65
C ILE A 181 -6.12 14.31 16.86
N GLY A 182 -5.65 14.68 18.05
CA GLY A 182 -6.12 14.11 19.31
C GLY A 182 -6.03 12.58 19.34
N ASP A 183 -7.12 11.93 19.74
CA ASP A 183 -7.20 10.49 19.97
C ASP A 183 -7.95 9.71 18.88
N GLY A 184 -8.21 10.31 17.71
CA GLY A 184 -8.99 9.72 16.61
C GLY A 184 -8.26 8.61 15.83
N ASN A 185 -8.95 7.99 14.87
CA ASN A 185 -8.33 7.05 13.92
C ASN A 185 -7.57 7.79 12.81
N LEU A 186 -6.58 7.14 12.21
CA LEU A 186 -5.78 7.69 11.12
C LEU A 186 -5.70 6.70 9.95
N VAL A 187 -6.03 7.17 8.76
CA VAL A 187 -5.89 6.46 7.49
C VAL A 187 -4.82 7.15 6.66
N VAL A 188 -3.87 6.36 6.16
CA VAL A 188 -2.75 6.87 5.35
C VAL A 188 -2.88 6.36 3.91
N VAL A 189 -2.95 7.29 2.96
CA VAL A 189 -2.92 7.03 1.51
C VAL A 189 -1.60 7.52 0.89
N SER A 190 -1.28 7.10 -0.33
CA SER A 190 -0.11 7.59 -1.07
C SER A 190 -0.32 7.62 -2.59
N PRO A 191 0.47 8.40 -3.35
CA PRO A 191 0.40 8.39 -4.82
C PRO A 191 0.87 7.07 -5.45
N GLY A 192 1.69 6.30 -4.72
CA GLY A 192 2.13 4.97 -5.16
C GLY A 192 2.83 4.16 -4.07
N GLY A 193 3.33 2.99 -4.46
CA GLY A 193 4.14 2.13 -3.58
C GLY A 193 5.48 2.78 -3.21
N GLY A 194 5.97 2.49 -2.01
CA GLY A 194 7.28 2.96 -1.52
C GLY A 194 7.27 4.35 -0.88
N SER A 195 6.11 5.02 -0.75
CA SER A 195 6.03 6.39 -0.23
C SER A 195 6.32 6.55 1.26
N GLY A 196 6.39 5.47 2.04
CA GLY A 196 6.71 5.53 3.48
C GLY A 196 5.50 5.45 4.43
N LYS A 197 4.33 5.03 3.94
CA LYS A 197 3.09 4.91 4.72
C LYS A 197 3.26 4.21 6.07
N PHE A 198 3.82 2.99 6.06
CA PHE A 198 4.02 2.22 7.29
C PHE A 198 4.93 2.92 8.30
N GLY A 199 5.99 3.62 7.85
CA GLY A 199 6.87 4.38 8.76
C GLY A 199 6.14 5.53 9.46
N VAL A 200 5.23 6.21 8.76
CA VAL A 200 4.37 7.26 9.33
C VAL A 200 3.42 6.67 10.37
N LEU A 201 2.76 5.55 10.05
CA LEU A 201 1.87 4.86 10.98
C LEU A 201 2.62 4.32 12.19
N LEU A 202 3.83 3.78 12.01
CA LEU A 202 4.69 3.30 13.08
C LEU A 202 5.07 4.43 14.05
N SER A 203 5.37 5.62 13.53
CA SER A 203 5.62 6.83 14.31
C SER A 203 4.40 7.23 15.17
N GLU A 204 3.19 7.19 14.61
CA GLU A 204 1.96 7.55 15.33
C GLU A 204 1.51 6.48 16.34
N MET A 205 1.69 5.20 16.01
CA MET A 205 1.47 4.10 16.94
C MET A 205 2.42 4.18 18.13
N TYR A 206 3.70 4.48 17.89
CA TYR A 206 4.68 4.66 18.96
C TYR A 206 4.29 5.82 19.90
N ARG A 207 3.80 6.94 19.36
CA ARG A 207 3.26 8.05 20.16
C ARG A 207 2.05 7.62 21.00
N SER A 208 1.15 6.85 20.42
CA SER A 208 -0.04 6.32 21.12
C SER A 208 0.37 5.41 22.29
N LEU A 209 1.37 4.54 22.07
CA LEU A 209 1.92 3.66 23.10
C LEU A 209 2.59 4.44 24.24
N ILE A 210 3.34 5.51 23.94
CA ILE A 210 3.88 6.44 24.97
C ILE A 210 2.75 7.07 25.79
N ALA A 211 1.66 7.47 25.13
CA ALA A 211 0.49 8.06 25.78
C ALA A 211 -0.36 7.05 26.57
N GLY A 212 0.05 5.77 26.63
CA GLY A 212 -0.66 4.71 27.35
C GLY A 212 -1.82 4.09 26.58
N GLN A 213 -2.06 4.51 25.33
CA GLN A 213 -3.03 3.90 24.43
C GLN A 213 -2.48 2.60 23.83
N THR A 214 -3.37 1.70 23.43
CA THR A 214 -3.02 0.49 22.69
C THR A 214 -3.59 0.57 21.27
N PRO A 215 -2.82 1.08 20.30
CA PRO A 215 -3.30 1.27 18.95
C PRO A 215 -3.68 -0.05 18.25
N ASN A 216 -4.58 0.02 17.28
CA ASN A 216 -4.86 -1.06 16.35
C ASN A 216 -4.18 -0.79 15.01
N TYR A 217 -3.39 -1.72 14.49
CA TYR A 217 -2.81 -1.59 13.15
C TYR A 217 -3.64 -2.38 12.15
N VAL A 218 -4.00 -1.74 11.05
CA VAL A 218 -4.83 -2.34 10.00
C VAL A 218 -4.21 -2.06 8.64
N LYS A 219 -4.22 -3.04 7.76
CA LYS A 219 -3.75 -2.89 6.38
C LYS A 219 -4.85 -3.23 5.40
N PHE A 220 -5.07 -2.34 4.44
CA PHE A 220 -5.92 -2.61 3.29
C PHE A 220 -5.09 -2.63 2.02
N GLU A 221 -4.96 -3.80 1.40
CA GLU A 221 -4.41 -3.96 0.05
C GLU A 221 -5.33 -4.88 -0.75
N THR A 222 -5.56 -4.53 -2.02
CA THR A 222 -6.35 -5.38 -2.93
C THR A 222 -5.55 -6.59 -3.37
N PHE A 223 -4.25 -6.40 -3.62
CA PHE A 223 -3.32 -7.43 -4.07
C PHE A 223 -2.01 -7.35 -3.28
N PRO A 224 -1.37 -8.49 -2.98
CA PRO A 224 -1.85 -9.86 -3.27
C PRO A 224 -3.08 -10.23 -2.43
N ILE A 225 -3.84 -11.22 -2.89
CA ILE A 225 -5.04 -11.73 -2.20
C ILE A 225 -4.61 -12.86 -1.27
N TYR A 226 -4.57 -12.54 0.03
CA TYR A 226 -4.05 -13.46 1.04
C TYR A 226 -4.90 -14.72 1.24
N GLN A 227 -6.20 -14.66 0.89
CA GLN A 227 -7.14 -15.79 0.97
C GLN A 227 -7.00 -16.78 -0.18
N LEU A 228 -6.12 -16.52 -1.16
CA LEU A 228 -5.88 -17.38 -2.30
C LEU A 228 -4.45 -17.94 -2.23
N GLN A 229 -4.20 -19.03 -2.93
CA GLN A 229 -2.86 -19.60 -3.06
C GLN A 229 -1.89 -18.59 -3.69
N ALA A 230 -0.61 -18.68 -3.33
CA ALA A 230 0.41 -17.76 -3.82
C ALA A 230 0.53 -17.79 -5.36
N ASP A 231 0.27 -18.95 -5.97
CA ASP A 231 0.29 -19.17 -7.41
C ASP A 231 -1.10 -19.12 -8.07
N HIS A 232 -2.12 -18.63 -7.38
CA HIS A 232 -3.42 -18.35 -7.97
C HIS A 232 -3.30 -17.26 -9.06
N ALA A 233 -4.12 -17.37 -10.11
CA ALA A 233 -4.18 -16.45 -11.27
C ALA A 233 -4.09 -14.95 -10.90
N LEU A 234 -4.92 -14.50 -9.95
CA LEU A 234 -4.92 -13.11 -9.46
C LEU A 234 -3.59 -12.70 -8.82
N ASN A 235 -2.96 -13.58 -8.04
CA ASN A 235 -1.67 -13.32 -7.41
C ASN A 235 -0.54 -13.32 -8.44
N LEU A 236 -0.58 -14.22 -9.43
CA LEU A 236 0.35 -14.21 -10.57
C LEU A 236 0.21 -12.94 -11.42
N ALA A 237 -1.02 -12.48 -11.69
CA ALA A 237 -1.24 -11.23 -12.42
C ALA A 237 -0.67 -10.02 -11.66
N PHE A 238 -0.76 -10.02 -10.33
CA PHE A 238 -0.12 -9.02 -9.48
C PHE A 238 1.42 -9.09 -9.55
N GLU A 239 2.01 -10.30 -9.49
CA GLU A 239 3.47 -10.47 -9.66
C GLU A 239 3.94 -9.92 -11.01
N ALA A 240 3.24 -10.24 -12.11
CA ALA A 240 3.55 -9.70 -13.43
C ALA A 240 3.40 -8.17 -13.49
N ALA A 241 2.36 -7.61 -12.85
CA ALA A 241 2.13 -6.17 -12.80
C ALA A 241 3.14 -5.40 -11.93
N THR A 242 3.95 -6.10 -11.13
CA THR A 242 4.96 -5.53 -10.23
C THR A 242 6.35 -6.12 -10.44
N ALA A 243 6.60 -6.69 -11.61
CA ALA A 243 7.88 -7.30 -11.98
C ALA A 243 9.07 -6.35 -11.83
N ASP A 244 8.87 -5.04 -12.06
CA ASP A 244 9.89 -3.99 -11.91
C ASP A 244 10.29 -3.76 -10.43
N LEU A 245 9.40 -4.10 -9.50
CA LEU A 245 9.63 -4.01 -8.06
C LEU A 245 10.13 -5.34 -7.48
N GLY A 246 10.09 -6.43 -8.25
CA GLY A 246 10.49 -7.76 -7.79
C GLY A 246 9.60 -8.32 -6.69
N ASN A 247 8.36 -7.85 -6.56
CA ASN A 247 7.43 -8.38 -5.56
C ASN A 247 7.08 -9.83 -5.91
N LYS A 248 7.33 -10.75 -4.98
CA LYS A 248 6.92 -12.15 -5.08
C LYS A 248 5.92 -12.48 -3.98
N VAL A 249 4.88 -13.21 -4.35
CA VAL A 249 3.87 -13.69 -3.41
C VAL A 249 4.33 -15.03 -2.86
N THR A 250 4.33 -15.16 -1.54
CA THR A 250 4.77 -16.35 -0.82
C THR A 250 3.62 -16.91 0.01
N ASP A 251 3.56 -18.23 0.11
CA ASP A 251 2.74 -18.90 1.13
C ASP A 251 3.48 -18.84 2.46
N ILE A 252 2.84 -18.26 3.48
CA ILE A 252 3.45 -18.06 4.81
C ILE A 252 2.88 -19.02 5.86
N ARG A 253 2.07 -20.00 5.45
CA ARG A 253 1.56 -21.04 6.36
C ARG A 253 2.73 -21.86 6.91
N LYS A 254 2.60 -22.27 8.18
CA LYS A 254 3.47 -23.29 8.76
C LYS A 254 3.20 -24.63 8.06
N ASP A 255 4.21 -25.49 7.98
CA ASP A 255 4.13 -26.81 7.31
C ASP A 255 2.89 -27.62 7.73
N GLU A 256 2.53 -27.57 9.01
CA GLU A 256 1.37 -28.27 9.60
C GLU A 256 0.00 -27.77 9.08
N LEU A 257 -0.05 -26.60 8.45
CA LEU A 257 -1.27 -25.95 7.94
C LEU A 257 -1.32 -25.89 6.40
N ILE A 258 -0.35 -26.49 5.70
CA ILE A 258 -0.20 -26.40 4.24
C ILE A 258 -1.41 -27.01 3.49
N ASP A 259 -2.07 -28.02 4.08
CA ASP A 259 -3.24 -28.70 3.50
C ASP A 259 -4.58 -28.02 3.87
N ALA A 260 -4.56 -27.02 4.75
CA ALA A 260 -5.79 -26.32 5.15
C ALA A 260 -6.25 -25.35 4.05
N GLN A 261 -7.55 -25.31 3.74
CA GLN A 261 -8.14 -24.35 2.79
C GLN A 261 -8.09 -22.88 3.27
N ASN A 262 -7.54 -22.63 4.45
CA ASN A 262 -7.29 -21.29 4.97
C ASN A 262 -5.92 -20.80 4.46
N PHE A 263 -5.85 -20.48 3.17
CA PHE A 263 -4.64 -19.97 2.55
C PHE A 263 -4.15 -18.69 3.23
N ARG A 264 -2.83 -18.53 3.31
CA ARG A 264 -2.19 -17.36 3.90
C ARG A 264 -1.05 -16.94 2.99
N SER A 265 -1.36 -16.11 2.01
CA SER A 265 -0.36 -15.55 1.09
C SER A 265 0.02 -14.12 1.46
N SER A 266 1.30 -13.80 1.36
CA SER A 266 1.85 -12.49 1.67
C SER A 266 3.09 -12.22 0.80
N TYR A 267 3.87 -11.18 1.13
CA TYR A 267 5.11 -10.85 0.45
C TYR A 267 6.12 -10.25 1.44
N ASP A 268 7.39 -10.17 1.05
CA ASP A 268 8.51 -9.87 1.95
C ASP A 268 8.31 -8.64 2.83
N LYS A 269 7.78 -7.55 2.27
CA LYS A 269 7.58 -6.29 3.00
C LYS A 269 6.58 -6.42 4.15
N ASP A 270 5.57 -7.27 4.01
CA ASP A 270 4.56 -7.48 5.05
C ASP A 270 5.10 -8.31 6.21
N ILE A 271 6.00 -9.24 5.90
CA ILE A 271 6.76 -10.01 6.90
C ILE A 271 7.66 -9.07 7.71
N GLU A 272 8.38 -8.16 7.04
CA GLU A 272 9.21 -7.14 7.71
C GLU A 272 8.39 -6.20 8.59
N ASN A 273 7.27 -5.69 8.07
CA ASN A 273 6.37 -4.80 8.80
C ASN A 273 5.78 -5.48 10.05
N PHE A 274 5.39 -6.75 9.94
CA PHE A 274 4.87 -7.53 11.07
C PHE A 274 5.94 -7.71 12.18
N ALA A 275 7.20 -7.96 11.81
CA ALA A 275 8.29 -8.06 12.76
C ALA A 275 8.53 -6.73 13.51
N LEU A 276 8.48 -5.60 12.79
CA LEU A 276 8.58 -4.27 13.39
C LEU A 276 7.40 -3.97 14.34
N LEU A 277 6.17 -4.25 13.92
CA LEU A 277 4.97 -4.06 14.73
C LEU A 277 5.06 -4.88 16.03
N THR A 278 5.39 -6.16 15.92
CA THR A 278 5.54 -7.06 17.07
C THR A 278 6.63 -6.56 18.02
N LYS A 279 7.78 -6.14 17.49
CA LYS A 279 8.87 -5.64 18.32
C LYS A 279 8.51 -4.34 19.04
N MET A 280 7.77 -3.45 18.37
CA MET A 280 7.30 -2.22 18.99
C MET A 280 6.40 -2.54 20.19
N PHE A 281 5.40 -3.41 20.05
CA PHE A 281 4.52 -3.78 21.17
C PHE A 281 5.26 -4.51 22.31
N ASP A 282 6.24 -5.35 21.98
CA ASP A 282 7.14 -6.01 22.94
C ASP A 282 7.88 -5.00 23.83
N VAL A 283 8.44 -3.93 23.23
CA VAL A 283 9.15 -2.86 23.95
C VAL A 283 8.26 -2.16 24.99
N PHE A 284 6.96 -2.08 24.75
CA PHE A 284 5.98 -1.50 25.69
C PHE A 284 5.29 -2.55 26.58
N GLY A 285 5.68 -3.82 26.51
CA GLY A 285 5.04 -4.91 27.27
C GLY A 285 3.60 -5.20 26.87
N LYS A 286 3.21 -4.85 25.64
CA LYS A 286 1.84 -4.94 25.10
C LYS A 286 1.64 -6.06 24.08
N THR A 287 2.51 -7.07 24.07
CA THR A 287 2.45 -8.19 23.10
C THR A 287 1.15 -8.98 23.19
N LYS A 288 0.51 -9.06 24.38
CA LYS A 288 -0.76 -9.77 24.56
C LYS A 288 -1.89 -9.13 23.75
N GLU A 289 -1.82 -7.82 23.60
CA GLU A 289 -2.77 -7.05 22.81
C GLU A 289 -2.64 -7.33 21.31
N LEU A 290 -1.55 -7.92 20.82
CA LEU A 290 -1.42 -8.39 19.44
C LEU A 290 -1.88 -9.85 19.24
N SER A 291 -2.45 -10.52 20.24
CA SER A 291 -2.79 -11.96 20.17
C SER A 291 -3.73 -12.38 19.02
N HIS A 292 -4.49 -11.45 18.46
CA HIS A 292 -5.37 -11.62 17.30
C HIS A 292 -4.63 -11.48 15.96
N VAL A 293 -3.44 -10.86 15.94
CA VAL A 293 -2.57 -10.69 14.77
C VAL A 293 -1.40 -11.66 14.87
N LYS A 294 -1.54 -12.86 14.32
CA LYS A 294 -0.56 -13.95 14.51
C LYS A 294 0.57 -13.91 13.50
N ASP A 295 0.31 -13.34 12.33
CA ASP A 295 1.24 -13.20 11.23
C ASP A 295 0.78 -12.05 10.30
N PRO A 296 1.51 -11.73 9.23
CA PRO A 296 1.19 -10.60 8.36
C PRO A 296 -0.21 -10.62 7.74
N VAL A 297 -0.80 -11.80 7.52
CA VAL A 297 -2.11 -11.94 6.90
C VAL A 297 -3.23 -11.44 7.83
N ASP A 298 -3.07 -11.59 9.15
CA ASP A 298 -4.05 -11.09 10.11
C ASP A 298 -4.04 -9.55 10.24
N MET A 299 -3.02 -8.86 9.70
CA MET A 299 -3.04 -7.39 9.58
C MET A 299 -4.02 -6.91 8.49
N GLY A 300 -4.35 -7.79 7.53
CA GLY A 300 -5.11 -7.49 6.34
C GLY A 300 -6.63 -7.54 6.56
N ILE A 301 -7.35 -6.61 5.92
CA ILE A 301 -8.83 -6.56 5.96
C ILE A 301 -9.50 -6.70 4.58
N ASN A 302 -8.77 -7.16 3.57
CA ASN A 302 -9.29 -7.27 2.21
C ASN A 302 -10.43 -8.29 2.12
N ARG A 303 -11.50 -7.93 1.42
CA ARG A 303 -12.70 -8.74 1.15
C ARG A 303 -12.96 -8.96 -0.33
N ILE A 304 -11.96 -8.71 -1.20
CA ILE A 304 -12.12 -8.78 -2.66
C ILE A 304 -12.71 -10.11 -3.15
N ILE A 305 -12.39 -11.23 -2.46
CA ILE A 305 -12.95 -12.55 -2.78
C ILE A 305 -14.48 -12.61 -2.73
N ASP A 306 -15.13 -11.77 -1.91
CA ASP A 306 -16.58 -11.80 -1.76
C ASP A 306 -17.31 -11.31 -3.02
N GLY A 307 -16.64 -10.48 -3.82
CA GLY A 307 -17.17 -9.99 -5.09
C GLY A 307 -16.97 -10.95 -6.26
N ILE A 308 -16.14 -11.99 -6.16
CA ILE A 308 -15.91 -12.90 -7.28
C ILE A 308 -17.15 -13.76 -7.52
N THR A 309 -17.72 -13.67 -8.72
CA THR A 309 -18.93 -14.41 -9.14
C THR A 309 -18.62 -15.49 -10.16
N ASP A 310 -17.54 -15.36 -10.94
CA ASP A 310 -17.09 -16.35 -11.91
C ASP A 310 -15.56 -16.41 -11.99
N MET A 311 -14.98 -17.45 -11.41
CA MET A 311 -13.53 -17.64 -11.33
C MET A 311 -12.89 -17.95 -12.69
N GLU A 312 -13.63 -18.58 -13.62
CA GLU A 312 -13.09 -18.88 -14.97
C GLU A 312 -12.87 -17.58 -15.75
N SER A 313 -13.86 -16.68 -15.72
CA SER A 313 -13.77 -15.36 -16.36
C SER A 313 -12.63 -14.52 -15.77
N VAL A 314 -12.45 -14.57 -14.44
CA VAL A 314 -11.32 -13.91 -13.75
C VAL A 314 -9.97 -14.50 -14.14
N THR A 315 -9.87 -15.84 -14.21
CA THR A 315 -8.64 -16.53 -14.60
C THR A 315 -8.20 -16.14 -16.01
N GLU A 316 -9.13 -16.11 -16.97
CA GLU A 316 -8.83 -15.66 -18.33
C GLU A 316 -8.38 -14.19 -18.36
N ALA A 317 -9.06 -13.31 -17.64
CA ALA A 317 -8.70 -11.90 -17.54
C ALA A 317 -7.29 -11.69 -16.95
N CYS A 318 -6.92 -12.47 -15.93
CA CYS A 318 -5.58 -12.46 -15.35
C CYS A 318 -4.51 -12.83 -16.38
N ARG A 319 -4.77 -13.86 -17.21
CA ARG A 319 -3.84 -14.26 -18.27
C ARG A 319 -3.61 -13.14 -19.27
N GLN A 320 -4.69 -12.50 -19.72
CA GLN A 320 -4.61 -11.39 -20.67
C GLN A 320 -3.84 -10.19 -20.08
N GLU A 321 -4.05 -9.88 -18.79
CA GLU A 321 -3.26 -8.85 -18.10
C GLU A 321 -1.77 -9.21 -18.05
N ILE A 322 -1.40 -10.45 -17.74
CA ILE A 322 0.01 -10.89 -17.72
C ILE A 322 0.66 -10.68 -19.10
N ILE A 323 -0.02 -11.09 -20.17
CA ILE A 323 0.46 -10.89 -21.55
C ILE A 323 0.59 -9.39 -21.87
N ALA A 324 -0.40 -8.57 -21.50
CA ALA A 324 -0.37 -7.13 -21.70
C ALA A 324 0.82 -6.48 -20.97
N ARG A 325 1.17 -6.97 -19.77
CA ARG A 325 2.35 -6.51 -19.02
C ARG A 325 3.66 -6.86 -19.72
N ILE A 326 3.80 -8.07 -20.25
CA ILE A 326 4.98 -8.46 -21.03
C ILE A 326 5.16 -7.52 -22.23
N LEU A 327 4.10 -7.27 -23.01
CA LEU A 327 4.15 -6.38 -24.17
C LEU A 327 4.50 -4.94 -23.79
N ARG A 328 3.95 -4.45 -22.67
CA ARG A 328 4.28 -3.13 -22.12
C ARG A 328 5.76 -3.04 -21.76
N TYR A 329 6.27 -3.99 -20.97
CA TYR A 329 7.68 -3.97 -20.55
C TYR A 329 8.64 -4.10 -21.74
N GLN A 330 8.32 -4.91 -22.76
CA GLN A 330 9.11 -4.99 -23.99
C GLN A 330 9.23 -3.64 -24.69
N LYS A 331 8.12 -2.88 -24.76
CA LYS A 331 8.14 -1.52 -25.30
C LYS A 331 8.97 -0.57 -24.43
N GLU A 332 8.82 -0.65 -23.10
CA GLU A 332 9.54 0.20 -22.14
C GLU A 332 11.06 -0.06 -22.16
N VAL A 333 11.48 -1.32 -22.32
CA VAL A 333 12.88 -1.71 -22.58
C VAL A 333 13.38 -1.08 -23.88
N GLY A 334 12.61 -1.15 -24.95
CA GLY A 334 12.96 -0.52 -26.24
C GLY A 334 13.16 1.00 -26.15
N SER A 335 12.55 1.65 -25.16
CA SER A 335 12.70 3.09 -24.87
C SER A 335 13.71 3.41 -23.75
N GLY A 336 14.37 2.41 -23.17
CA GLY A 336 15.33 2.59 -22.08
C GLY A 336 14.73 2.97 -20.73
N MET A 337 13.43 2.72 -20.51
CA MET A 337 12.75 3.00 -19.24
C MET A 337 12.81 1.83 -18.26
N GLU A 338 12.89 0.60 -18.76
CA GLU A 338 12.93 -0.63 -17.98
C GLU A 338 14.04 -1.57 -18.47
N GLU A 339 14.36 -2.58 -17.66
CA GLU A 339 15.42 -3.56 -17.97
C GLU A 339 14.85 -4.85 -18.57
N LEU A 340 15.67 -5.57 -19.38
CA LEU A 340 15.28 -6.88 -19.93
C LEU A 340 14.85 -7.87 -18.85
N LYS A 341 15.45 -7.79 -17.66
CA LYS A 341 15.11 -8.61 -16.50
C LYS A 341 13.63 -8.47 -16.09
N THR A 342 13.04 -7.27 -16.21
CA THR A 342 11.62 -7.03 -15.91
C THR A 342 10.71 -7.85 -16.84
N VAL A 343 11.09 -7.95 -18.13
CA VAL A 343 10.37 -8.77 -19.12
C VAL A 343 10.50 -10.25 -18.81
N GLU A 344 11.72 -10.71 -18.48
CA GLU A 344 12.00 -12.11 -18.14
C GLU A 344 11.16 -12.59 -16.96
N ILE A 345 11.07 -11.79 -15.88
CA ILE A 345 10.22 -12.09 -14.71
C ILE A 345 8.76 -12.27 -15.14
N ALA A 346 8.21 -11.34 -15.93
CA ALA A 346 6.82 -11.43 -16.37
C ALA A 346 6.56 -12.65 -17.28
N GLN A 347 7.53 -13.05 -18.10
CA GLN A 347 7.46 -14.26 -18.93
C GLN A 347 7.53 -15.54 -18.10
N GLU A 348 8.35 -15.59 -17.05
CA GLU A 348 8.40 -16.71 -16.11
C GLU A 348 7.05 -16.89 -15.41
N VAL A 349 6.42 -15.78 -15.00
CA VAL A 349 5.07 -15.77 -14.41
C VAL A 349 4.03 -16.33 -15.37
N LEU A 350 4.04 -15.91 -16.65
CA LEU A 350 3.14 -16.48 -17.67
C LEU A 350 3.38 -17.98 -17.86
N GLY A 351 4.63 -18.42 -17.92
CA GLY A 351 4.96 -19.84 -18.04
C GLY A 351 4.48 -20.65 -16.84
N LYS A 352 4.53 -20.09 -15.62
CA LYS A 352 3.95 -20.69 -14.41
C LYS A 352 2.43 -20.77 -14.51
N PHE A 353 1.79 -19.69 -14.93
CA PHE A 353 0.34 -19.62 -15.16
C PHE A 353 -0.13 -20.72 -16.12
N ASP A 354 0.45 -20.80 -17.32
CA ASP A 354 0.02 -21.75 -18.35
C ASP A 354 0.20 -23.22 -17.91
N ARG A 355 1.23 -23.52 -17.11
CA ARG A 355 1.42 -24.86 -16.51
C ARG A 355 0.33 -25.21 -15.50
N ILE A 356 -0.04 -24.28 -14.63
CA ILE A 356 -1.04 -24.51 -13.57
C ILE A 356 -2.43 -24.71 -14.17
N TYR A 357 -2.81 -23.83 -15.10
CA TYR A 357 -4.15 -23.81 -15.69
C TYR A 357 -4.29 -24.69 -16.94
N GLN A 358 -3.27 -25.49 -17.27
CA GLN A 358 -3.24 -26.48 -18.35
C GLN A 358 -3.69 -25.92 -19.72
N ILE A 359 -3.41 -24.64 -19.96
CA ILE A 359 -3.79 -23.99 -21.22
C ILE A 359 -2.82 -24.50 -22.30
N LYS A 360 -3.34 -25.23 -23.28
CA LYS A 360 -2.54 -25.64 -24.44
C LYS A 360 -2.16 -24.39 -25.24
N ILE A 361 -0.86 -24.20 -25.43
CA ILE A 361 -0.24 -23.14 -26.26
C ILE A 361 -0.67 -23.31 -27.72
#